data_AF-A0A7C7HW27-F1
#
_entry.id   AF-A0A7C7HW27-F1
#
_cell.length_a   1.000
_cell.length_b   1.000
_cell.length_c   1.000
_cell.angle_alpha   90.00
_cell.angle_beta   90.00
_cell.angle_gamma   90.00
#
_symmetry.space_group_name_H-M   'P 1'
#
loop_
_entity.id
_entity.type
_entity.pdbx_description
1 polymer ?
#
loop_
_entity_poly.entity_id
_entity_poly.type
_entity_poly.pdbx_seq_one_letter_code
_entity_poly.pdbx_strand_id
1 'polypeptide(L)'
;MKIDAEKGEGIELAKQFGVRGFPTIIIANENGQEVDRIVGYMPPEPFLEKLNQIKNGINTMPTLLGELELDPTKFSTLFKLANKYENMNDKASAREMINAILEAGTDSSGAAAFQSILYDARETRDPTPLITYADKNPDSENSSAALEEAMWFVRGIGDDPDLEADLFIRFVNGMKEPNPGLLNGFAWRMSELEKNLDHALEKVNWAIENEADEKNKHMYIDTKAEVLWKMGRVEEAIAEIEKCISFDSEDKYYGEQLEKFQKSQNPA
;
A
#
# COMPACT_ATOMS: atom_id res chain seq x y z
N MET A 1 -7.96 12.21 26.54
CA MET A 1 -8.68 13.25 25.77
C MET A 1 -9.09 12.64 24.43
N LYS A 2 -10.30 12.91 23.94
CA LYS A 2 -10.74 12.51 22.58
C LYS A 2 -11.02 13.79 21.81
N ILE A 3 -10.41 13.95 20.65
CA ILE A 3 -10.53 15.15 19.81
C ILE A 3 -10.95 14.72 18.41
N ASP A 4 -11.91 15.43 17.84
CA ASP A 4 -12.23 15.34 16.41
C ASP A 4 -11.17 16.14 15.65
N ALA A 5 -10.22 15.44 15.04
CA ALA A 5 -9.08 16.05 14.34
C ALA A 5 -9.48 16.78 13.04
N GLU A 6 -10.73 16.66 12.61
CA GLU A 6 -11.25 17.30 11.40
C GLU A 6 -12.04 18.58 11.71
N LYS A 7 -12.20 18.94 13.00
CA LYS A 7 -13.02 20.08 13.43
C LYS A 7 -12.40 20.87 14.57
N GLY A 8 -12.73 22.15 14.63
CA GLY A 8 -12.36 23.04 15.74
C GLY A 8 -10.86 23.05 16.02
N GLU A 9 -10.48 22.94 17.29
CA GLU A 9 -9.08 22.87 17.73
C GLU A 9 -8.32 21.65 17.21
N GLY A 10 -9.03 20.58 16.83
CA GLY A 10 -8.43 19.34 16.38
C GLY A 10 -7.65 19.47 15.08
N ILE A 11 -8.02 20.41 14.20
CA ILE A 11 -7.32 20.66 12.93
C ILE A 11 -5.89 21.16 13.21
N GLU A 12 -5.74 22.12 14.11
CA GLU A 12 -4.44 22.68 14.46
C GLU A 12 -3.60 21.70 15.29
N LEU A 13 -4.23 20.93 16.19
CA LEU A 13 -3.55 19.86 16.91
C LEU A 13 -3.06 18.75 15.97
N ALA A 14 -3.86 18.35 14.98
CA ALA A 14 -3.44 17.36 13.99
C ALA A 14 -2.23 17.84 13.17
N LYS A 15 -2.22 19.13 12.76
CA LYS A 15 -1.05 19.74 12.10
C LYS A 15 0.16 19.79 13.01
N GLN A 16 -0.01 20.24 14.25
CA GLN A 16 1.07 20.35 15.24
C GLN A 16 1.76 19.00 15.49
N PHE A 17 0.99 17.93 15.61
CA PHE A 17 1.51 16.57 15.82
C PHE A 17 1.79 15.80 14.51
N GLY A 18 1.67 16.44 13.34
CA GLY A 18 1.93 15.79 12.05
C GLY A 18 1.05 14.56 11.79
N VAL A 19 -0.19 14.56 12.27
CA VAL A 19 -1.13 13.45 12.10
C VAL A 19 -1.58 13.38 10.64
N ARG A 20 -1.29 12.26 9.97
CA ARG A 20 -1.63 12.01 8.55
C ARG A 20 -2.73 10.97 8.34
N GLY A 21 -3.13 10.26 9.39
CA GLY A 21 -4.10 9.18 9.30
C GLY A 21 -4.82 8.97 10.62
N PHE A 22 -6.04 8.44 10.53
CA PHE A 22 -6.90 8.20 11.69
C PHE A 22 -7.25 6.70 11.81
N PRO A 23 -7.39 6.19 13.05
CA PRO A 23 -7.10 6.87 14.31
C PRO A 23 -5.58 7.03 14.54
N THR A 24 -5.18 8.09 15.24
CA THR A 24 -3.82 8.23 15.79
C THR A 24 -3.92 8.61 17.27
N ILE A 25 -3.19 7.91 18.12
CA ILE A 25 -3.15 8.15 19.57
C ILE A 25 -1.77 8.71 19.89
N ILE A 26 -1.74 9.94 20.39
CA ILE A 26 -0.52 10.63 20.81
C ILE A 26 -0.38 10.51 22.33
N ILE A 27 0.80 10.10 22.79
CA ILE A 27 1.19 10.10 24.18
C ILE A 27 2.19 11.23 24.36
N ALA A 28 1.80 12.27 25.10
CA ALA A 28 2.64 13.43 25.38
C ALA A 28 2.96 13.55 26.87
N ASN A 29 4.08 14.20 27.20
CA ASN A 29 4.45 14.54 28.57
C ASN A 29 3.75 15.82 29.05
N GLU A 30 4.01 16.21 30.31
CA GLU A 30 3.42 17.41 30.93
C GLU A 30 3.79 18.73 30.23
N ASN A 31 4.88 18.73 29.46
CA ASN A 31 5.33 19.88 28.67
C ASN A 31 4.69 19.90 27.26
N GLY A 32 3.80 18.97 26.95
CA GLY A 32 3.17 18.84 25.64
C GLY A 32 4.09 18.25 24.56
N GLN A 33 5.27 17.75 24.92
CA GLN A 33 6.16 17.07 23.99
C GLN A 33 5.73 15.62 23.81
N GLU A 34 5.79 15.14 22.59
CA GLU A 34 5.43 13.76 22.28
C GLU A 34 6.47 12.76 22.81
N VAL A 35 5.98 11.78 23.57
CA VAL A 35 6.75 10.64 24.11
C VAL A 35 6.68 9.46 23.15
N ASP A 36 5.49 9.16 22.63
CA ASP A 36 5.25 8.11 21.64
C ASP A 36 3.88 8.31 20.96
N ARG A 37 3.61 7.51 19.93
CA ARG A 37 2.32 7.41 19.25
C ARG A 37 1.94 5.97 18.90
N ILE A 38 0.64 5.77 18.67
CA ILE A 38 0.08 4.57 18.06
C ILE A 38 -0.70 5.04 16.82
N VAL A 39 -0.25 4.61 15.65
CA VAL A 39 -0.85 4.97 14.35
C VAL A 39 -1.74 3.83 13.87
N GLY A 40 -2.94 4.17 13.43
CA GLY A 40 -3.91 3.21 12.90
C GLY A 40 -4.66 2.44 13.99
N TYR A 41 -5.60 1.60 13.54
CA TYR A 41 -6.31 0.68 14.41
C TYR A 41 -5.36 -0.41 14.94
N MET A 42 -5.51 -0.74 16.22
CA MET A 42 -4.80 -1.84 16.85
C MET A 42 -5.79 -2.65 17.69
N PRO A 43 -5.82 -3.98 17.57
CA PRO A 43 -6.67 -4.82 18.40
C PRO A 43 -6.36 -4.68 19.90
N PRO A 44 -7.32 -4.98 20.80
CA PRO A 44 -7.19 -4.67 22.24
C PRO A 44 -5.94 -5.23 22.92
N GLU A 45 -5.55 -6.47 22.62
CA GLU A 45 -4.40 -7.13 23.24
C GLU A 45 -3.06 -6.47 22.84
N PRO A 46 -2.69 -6.37 21.54
CA PRO A 46 -1.51 -5.61 21.11
C PRO A 46 -1.53 -4.15 21.57
N PHE A 47 -2.71 -3.52 21.63
CA PHE A 47 -2.84 -2.14 22.09
C PHE A 47 -2.44 -1.97 23.55
N LEU A 48 -2.91 -2.86 24.43
CA LEU A 48 -2.54 -2.84 25.84
C LEU A 48 -1.05 -3.12 26.03
N GLU A 49 -0.50 -4.08 25.27
CA GLU A 49 0.94 -4.35 25.29
C GLU A 49 1.75 -3.12 24.89
N LYS A 50 1.37 -2.46 23.79
CA LYS A 50 2.02 -1.24 23.32
C LYS A 50 1.97 -0.12 24.35
N LEU A 51 0.84 0.09 25.02
CA LEU A 51 0.73 1.06 26.11
C LEU A 51 1.64 0.73 27.29
N ASN A 52 1.75 -0.55 27.67
CA ASN A 52 2.65 -0.97 28.73
C ASN A 52 4.12 -0.74 28.36
N GLN A 53 4.51 -1.00 27.11
CA GLN A 53 5.85 -0.68 26.62
C GLN A 53 6.12 0.83 26.71
N ILE A 54 5.21 1.67 26.24
CA ILE A 54 5.34 3.14 26.31
C ILE A 54 5.45 3.61 27.76
N LYS A 55 4.59 3.10 28.64
CA LYS A 55 4.62 3.42 30.08
C LYS A 55 5.97 3.06 30.72
N ASN A 56 6.60 1.99 30.28
CA ASN A 56 7.90 1.53 30.76
C ASN A 56 9.10 2.14 29.99
N GLY A 57 8.86 3.12 29.11
CA GLY A 57 9.91 3.79 28.34
C GLY A 57 10.54 2.91 27.25
N ILE A 58 9.93 1.78 26.88
CA ILE A 58 10.49 0.86 25.90
C ILE A 58 10.26 1.42 24.49
N ASN A 59 11.34 1.68 23.76
CA ASN A 59 11.33 2.23 22.40
C ASN A 59 10.54 3.56 22.27
N THR A 60 10.49 4.38 23.32
CA THR A 60 9.88 5.73 23.27
C THR A 60 10.88 6.75 22.74
N MET A 61 10.41 7.94 22.33
CA MET A 61 11.27 9.02 21.85
C MET A 61 12.36 9.39 22.86
N PRO A 62 12.07 9.66 24.15
CA PRO A 62 13.11 10.02 25.11
C PRO A 62 14.16 8.92 25.30
N THR A 63 13.75 7.66 25.34
CA THR A 63 14.67 6.53 25.52
C THR A 63 15.59 6.39 24.32
N LEU A 64 15.04 6.44 23.10
CA LEU A 64 15.83 6.30 21.88
C LEU A 64 16.81 7.47 21.67
N LEU A 65 16.40 8.70 22.03
CA LEU A 65 17.29 9.87 22.01
C LEU A 65 18.43 9.73 23.04
N GLY A 66 18.15 9.24 24.24
CA GLY A 66 19.20 8.93 25.22
C GLY A 66 20.14 7.81 24.76
N GLU A 67 19.62 6.78 24.09
CA GLU A 67 20.46 5.74 23.46
C GLU A 67 21.35 6.32 22.35
N LEU A 68 20.82 7.26 21.54
CA LEU A 68 21.56 7.93 20.47
C LEU A 68 22.72 8.75 21.02
N GLU A 69 22.55 9.43 22.16
CA GLU A 69 23.63 10.17 22.82
C GLU A 69 24.77 9.24 23.28
N LEU A 70 24.44 8.02 23.71
CA LEU A 70 25.42 7.04 24.19
C LEU A 70 26.16 6.32 23.05
N ASP A 71 25.46 5.99 21.97
CA ASP A 71 26.02 5.39 20.76
C ASP A 71 25.35 5.99 19.51
N PRO A 72 25.94 7.06 18.95
CA PRO A 72 25.39 7.77 17.79
C PRO A 72 25.35 6.94 16.50
N THR A 73 25.98 5.77 16.47
CA THR A 73 26.15 4.94 15.27
C THR A 73 25.33 3.66 15.29
N LYS A 74 24.65 3.38 16.41
CA LYS A 74 23.91 2.14 16.62
C LYS A 74 22.72 2.02 15.66
N PHE A 75 22.87 1.12 14.68
CA PHE A 75 21.85 0.84 13.67
C PHE A 75 20.44 0.72 14.25
N SER A 76 20.24 -0.11 15.28
CA SER A 76 18.90 -0.37 15.84
C SER A 76 18.24 0.87 16.42
N THR A 77 19.02 1.80 16.96
CA THR A 77 18.50 3.02 17.59
C THR A 77 18.16 4.04 16.52
N LEU A 78 19.09 4.31 15.59
CA LEU A 78 18.87 5.18 14.44
C LEU A 78 17.68 4.72 13.58
N PHE A 79 17.59 3.44 13.27
CA PHE A 79 16.52 2.91 12.41
C PHE A 79 15.15 3.01 13.08
N LYS A 80 15.07 2.81 14.41
CA LYS A 80 13.84 3.04 15.17
C LYS A 80 13.47 4.52 15.20
N LEU A 81 14.44 5.42 15.38
CA LEU A 81 14.20 6.87 15.32
C LEU A 81 13.72 7.30 13.93
N ALA A 82 14.32 6.80 12.86
CA ALA A 82 13.87 7.07 11.50
C ALA A 82 12.38 6.74 11.32
N ASN A 83 11.96 5.55 11.77
CA ASN A 83 10.55 5.13 11.72
C ASN A 83 9.64 5.98 12.62
N LYS A 84 10.12 6.44 13.78
CA LYS A 84 9.35 7.35 14.65
C LYS A 84 9.11 8.68 13.94
N TYR A 85 10.17 9.28 13.39
CA TYR A 85 10.09 10.55 12.68
C TYR A 85 9.21 10.46 11.43
N GLU A 86 9.26 9.36 10.67
CA GLU A 86 8.31 9.11 9.57
C GLU A 86 6.85 9.11 10.07
N ASN A 87 6.57 8.40 11.16
CA ASN A 87 5.23 8.38 11.74
C ASN A 87 4.79 9.75 12.26
N MET A 88 5.74 10.62 12.65
CA MET A 88 5.55 12.03 13.04
C MET A 88 5.44 12.98 11.84
N ASN A 89 5.58 12.48 10.60
CA ASN A 89 5.68 13.29 9.39
C ASN A 89 6.90 14.24 9.37
N ASP A 90 7.93 13.94 10.17
CA ASP A 90 9.20 14.65 10.20
C ASP A 90 10.20 13.94 9.27
N LYS A 91 10.01 14.13 7.97
CA LYS A 91 10.83 13.48 6.94
C LYS A 91 12.30 13.90 6.99
N ALA A 92 12.58 15.11 7.47
CA ALA A 92 13.94 15.63 7.56
C ALA A 92 14.73 14.86 8.62
N SER A 93 14.20 14.76 9.83
CA SER A 93 14.83 13.98 10.91
C SER A 93 14.88 12.48 10.56
N ALA A 94 13.85 11.95 9.89
CA ALA A 94 13.87 10.57 9.45
C ALA A 94 15.01 10.28 8.46
N ARG A 95 15.22 11.18 7.48
CA ARG A 95 16.33 11.08 6.52
C ARG A 95 17.68 11.28 7.18
N GLU A 96 17.79 12.17 8.16
CA GLU A 96 19.03 12.36 8.94
C GLU A 96 19.47 11.06 9.63
N MET A 97 18.54 10.35 10.28
CA MET A 97 18.85 9.07 10.93
C MET A 97 19.29 8.00 9.94
N ILE A 98 18.65 7.92 8.77
CA ILE A 98 19.05 6.98 7.70
C ILE A 98 20.43 7.32 7.16
N ASN A 99 20.72 8.59 6.90
CA ASN A 99 22.04 9.02 6.43
C ASN A 99 23.13 8.70 7.46
N ALA A 100 22.87 8.91 8.76
CA ALA A 100 23.81 8.56 9.82
C ALA A 100 24.15 7.06 9.84
N ILE A 101 23.16 6.19 9.58
CA ILE A 101 23.40 4.74 9.45
C ILE A 101 24.35 4.44 8.28
N LEU A 102 24.08 5.05 7.12
CA LEU A 102 24.84 4.83 5.89
C LEU A 102 26.28 5.35 6.00
N GLU A 103 26.47 6.53 6.58
CA GLU A 103 27.78 7.14 6.83
C GLU A 103 28.60 6.33 7.85
N ALA A 104 27.96 5.81 8.89
CA ALA A 104 28.61 4.95 9.88
C ALA A 104 28.93 3.54 9.35
N GLY A 105 28.34 3.14 8.21
CA GLY A 105 28.52 1.82 7.63
C GLY A 105 27.93 0.69 8.48
N THR A 106 26.90 0.97 9.29
CA THR A 106 26.29 -0.01 10.20
C THR A 106 25.09 -0.77 9.60
N ASP A 107 24.76 -0.50 8.33
CA ASP A 107 23.68 -1.16 7.60
C ASP A 107 24.09 -2.51 7.00
N SER A 108 24.18 -3.55 7.83
CA SER A 108 24.54 -4.89 7.35
C SER A 108 23.46 -5.54 6.47
N SER A 109 22.19 -5.14 6.60
CA SER A 109 21.06 -5.73 5.87
C SER A 109 20.68 -4.98 4.60
N GLY A 110 21.18 -3.77 4.38
CA GLY A 110 20.76 -2.90 3.28
C GLY A 110 19.39 -2.25 3.52
N ALA A 111 18.86 -2.30 4.74
CA ALA A 111 17.54 -1.76 5.06
C ALA A 111 17.54 -0.23 5.07
N ALA A 112 18.60 0.39 5.60
CA ALA A 112 18.73 1.85 5.56
C ALA A 112 19.00 2.33 4.13
N ALA A 113 19.79 1.58 3.35
CA ALA A 113 20.03 1.88 1.94
C ALA A 113 18.73 1.86 1.13
N PHE A 114 17.87 0.85 1.34
CA PHE A 114 16.56 0.81 0.72
C PHE A 114 15.67 1.97 1.15
N GLN A 115 15.66 2.32 2.44
CA GLN A 115 14.88 3.45 2.95
C GLN A 115 15.31 4.78 2.32
N SER A 116 16.61 4.99 2.10
CA SER A 116 17.13 6.15 1.39
C SER A 116 16.61 6.22 -0.05
N ILE A 117 16.63 5.09 -0.77
CA ILE A 117 16.09 4.99 -2.15
C ILE A 117 14.60 5.35 -2.17
N LEU A 118 13.82 4.85 -1.21
CA LEU A 118 12.40 5.19 -1.08
C LEU A 118 12.18 6.69 -0.85
N TYR A 119 12.97 7.34 0.00
CA TYR A 119 12.84 8.78 0.23
C TYR A 119 13.09 9.59 -1.04
N ASP A 120 14.16 9.26 -1.76
CA ASP A 120 14.53 9.97 -2.97
C ASP A 120 13.49 9.76 -4.09
N ALA A 121 13.00 8.52 -4.24
CA ALA A 121 11.94 8.19 -5.20
C ALA A 121 10.64 8.94 -4.89
N ARG A 122 10.25 9.06 -3.61
CA ARG A 122 9.05 9.80 -3.19
C ARG A 122 9.15 11.31 -3.43
N GLU A 123 10.33 11.87 -3.21
CA GLU A 123 10.58 13.31 -3.40
C GLU A 123 10.60 13.69 -4.88
N THR A 124 11.27 12.87 -5.69
CA THR A 124 11.40 13.10 -7.14
C THR A 124 10.22 12.58 -7.95
N ARG A 125 9.41 11.69 -7.37
CA ARG A 125 8.41 10.86 -8.06
C ARG A 125 9.00 10.05 -9.21
N ASP A 126 10.29 9.72 -9.13
CA ASP A 126 10.99 8.89 -10.10
C ASP A 126 10.94 7.42 -9.67
N PRO A 127 10.31 6.51 -10.44
CA PRO A 127 10.26 5.09 -10.12
C PRO A 127 11.60 4.38 -10.38
N THR A 128 12.50 4.95 -11.19
CA THR A 128 13.72 4.28 -11.69
C THR A 128 14.62 3.71 -10.59
N PRO A 129 14.90 4.42 -9.48
CA PRO A 129 15.72 3.88 -8.41
C PRO A 129 15.11 2.64 -7.73
N LEU A 130 13.78 2.60 -7.59
CA LEU A 130 13.05 1.48 -6.99
C LEU A 130 13.05 0.25 -7.91
N ILE A 131 12.82 0.47 -9.21
CA ILE A 131 12.88 -0.60 -10.22
C ILE A 131 14.30 -1.19 -10.25
N THR A 132 15.32 -0.34 -10.29
CA THR A 132 16.73 -0.75 -10.27
C THR A 132 17.08 -1.54 -9.01
N TYR A 133 16.54 -1.13 -7.85
CA TYR A 133 16.73 -1.86 -6.60
C TYR A 133 16.11 -3.26 -6.69
N ALA A 134 14.88 -3.37 -7.17
CA ALA A 134 14.19 -4.64 -7.31
C ALA A 134 14.90 -5.59 -8.30
N ASP A 135 15.39 -5.08 -9.42
CA ASP A 135 16.14 -5.84 -10.43
C ASP A 135 17.44 -6.44 -9.86
N LYS A 136 18.13 -5.68 -9.00
CA LYS A 136 19.40 -6.12 -8.39
C LYS A 136 19.21 -7.07 -7.21
N ASN A 137 18.03 -7.08 -6.60
CA ASN A 137 17.76 -7.82 -5.36
C ASN A 137 16.46 -8.63 -5.49
N PRO A 138 16.29 -9.51 -6.51
CA PRO A 138 15.00 -10.13 -6.81
C PRO A 138 14.42 -10.95 -5.64
N ASP A 139 15.26 -11.51 -4.78
CA ASP A 139 14.85 -12.32 -3.62
C ASP A 139 14.65 -11.51 -2.33
N SER A 140 14.88 -10.18 -2.36
CA SER A 140 14.71 -9.31 -1.20
C SER A 140 13.24 -9.07 -0.91
N GLU A 141 12.86 -9.12 0.37
CA GLU A 141 11.49 -8.76 0.81
C GLU A 141 11.13 -7.31 0.44
N ASN A 142 12.14 -6.44 0.35
CA ASN A 142 11.96 -5.04 -0.04
C ASN A 142 11.67 -4.87 -1.54
N SER A 143 11.96 -5.87 -2.38
CA SER A 143 11.77 -5.75 -3.82
C SER A 143 10.30 -5.71 -4.22
N SER A 144 9.44 -6.47 -3.53
CA SER A 144 7.99 -6.39 -3.75
C SER A 144 7.46 -5.01 -3.38
N ALA A 145 7.90 -4.44 -2.25
CA ALA A 145 7.53 -3.08 -1.85
C ALA A 145 8.06 -2.00 -2.82
N ALA A 146 9.27 -2.19 -3.34
CA ALA A 146 9.85 -1.28 -4.34
C ALA A 146 9.02 -1.27 -5.63
N LEU A 147 8.63 -2.45 -6.11
CA LEU A 147 7.81 -2.61 -7.32
C LEU A 147 6.41 -2.02 -7.13
N GLU A 148 5.80 -2.25 -5.98
CA GLU A 148 4.50 -1.66 -5.66
C GLU A 148 4.55 -0.13 -5.68
N GLU A 149 5.51 0.49 -4.97
CA GLU A 149 5.64 1.94 -4.91
C GLU A 149 5.95 2.53 -6.31
N ALA A 150 6.85 1.90 -7.07
CA ALA A 150 7.16 2.30 -8.44
C ALA A 150 5.94 2.25 -9.36
N MET A 151 5.16 1.17 -9.29
CA MET A 151 3.91 1.01 -10.05
C MET A 151 2.93 2.15 -9.72
N TRP A 152 2.75 2.49 -8.44
CA TRP A 152 1.86 3.58 -8.05
C TRP A 152 2.32 4.96 -8.55
N PHE A 153 3.63 5.20 -8.64
CA PHE A 153 4.16 6.41 -9.27
C PHE A 153 3.85 6.45 -10.76
N VAL A 154 4.17 5.38 -11.50
CA VAL A 154 3.91 5.30 -12.95
C VAL A 154 2.41 5.48 -13.23
N ARG A 155 1.54 4.76 -12.50
CA ARG A 155 0.09 4.90 -12.62
C ARG A 155 -0.38 6.33 -12.33
N GLY A 156 0.18 6.97 -11.31
CA GLY A 156 -0.18 8.33 -10.91
C GLY A 156 0.28 9.40 -11.89
N ILE A 157 1.35 9.16 -12.65
CA ILE A 157 1.79 10.02 -13.76
C ILE A 157 0.91 9.76 -14.99
N GLY A 158 0.66 8.49 -15.29
CA GLY A 158 -0.29 8.04 -16.31
C GLY A 158 0.19 8.18 -17.76
N ASP A 159 1.49 8.29 -17.98
CA ASP A 159 2.11 8.46 -19.30
C ASP A 159 2.66 7.17 -19.92
N ASP A 160 2.97 6.15 -19.09
CA ASP A 160 3.52 4.87 -19.53
C ASP A 160 2.69 3.65 -19.05
N PRO A 161 1.59 3.31 -19.75
CA PRO A 161 0.76 2.16 -19.40
C PRO A 161 1.45 0.81 -19.63
N ASP A 162 2.51 0.74 -20.44
CA ASP A 162 3.28 -0.47 -20.67
C ASP A 162 4.16 -0.78 -19.44
N LEU A 163 4.88 0.23 -18.95
CA LEU A 163 5.64 0.12 -17.71
C LEU A 163 4.73 -0.13 -16.51
N GLU A 164 3.57 0.53 -16.43
CA GLU A 164 2.61 0.28 -15.36
C GLU A 164 2.21 -1.22 -15.30
N ALA A 165 1.85 -1.79 -16.45
CA ALA A 165 1.45 -3.18 -16.54
C ALA A 165 2.59 -4.14 -16.19
N ASP A 166 3.81 -3.89 -16.67
CA ASP A 166 4.99 -4.68 -16.32
C ASP A 166 5.24 -4.69 -14.81
N LEU A 167 5.25 -3.52 -14.17
CA LEU A 167 5.50 -3.41 -12.73
C LEU A 167 4.42 -4.10 -11.91
N PHE A 168 3.15 -3.96 -12.29
CA PHE A 168 2.05 -4.63 -11.58
C PHE A 168 2.17 -6.16 -11.71
N ILE A 169 2.53 -6.69 -12.87
CA ILE A 169 2.78 -8.13 -13.07
C ILE A 169 3.93 -8.62 -12.19
N ARG A 170 5.04 -7.89 -12.18
CA ARG A 170 6.21 -8.24 -11.37
C ARG A 170 5.86 -8.25 -9.89
N PHE A 171 5.11 -7.25 -9.43
CA PHE A 171 4.61 -7.18 -8.05
C PHE A 171 3.71 -8.37 -7.72
N VAL A 172 2.70 -8.65 -8.55
CA VAL A 172 1.76 -9.76 -8.36
C VAL A 172 2.45 -11.12 -8.32
N ASN A 173 3.43 -11.33 -9.19
CA ASN A 173 4.21 -12.57 -9.23
C ASN A 173 5.16 -12.74 -8.04
N GLY A 174 5.58 -11.64 -7.41
CA GLY A 174 6.45 -11.62 -6.23
C GLY A 174 5.73 -11.68 -4.89
N MET A 175 4.39 -11.81 -4.88
CA MET A 175 3.62 -11.85 -3.63
C MET A 175 3.80 -13.18 -2.91
N LYS A 176 4.20 -13.12 -1.63
CA LYS A 176 4.27 -14.31 -0.75
C LYS A 176 2.89 -14.79 -0.30
N GLU A 177 1.98 -13.83 -0.08
CA GLU A 177 0.62 -14.08 0.41
C GLU A 177 -0.38 -13.43 -0.56
N PRO A 178 -0.92 -14.19 -1.53
CA PRO A 178 -1.90 -13.66 -2.47
C PRO A 178 -3.18 -13.22 -1.78
N ASN A 179 -3.73 -12.07 -2.19
CA ASN A 179 -4.99 -11.52 -1.70
C ASN A 179 -6.02 -11.47 -2.83
N PRO A 180 -7.23 -12.06 -2.68
CA PRO A 180 -8.26 -12.05 -3.72
C PRO A 180 -8.60 -10.66 -4.25
N GLY A 181 -8.81 -9.69 -3.36
CA GLY A 181 -9.14 -8.32 -3.73
C GLY A 181 -8.03 -7.62 -4.53
N LEU A 182 -6.76 -7.83 -4.15
CA LEU A 182 -5.61 -7.28 -4.89
C LEU A 182 -5.48 -7.91 -6.28
N LEU A 183 -5.67 -9.23 -6.38
CA LEU A 183 -5.63 -9.94 -7.67
C LEU A 183 -6.80 -9.59 -8.58
N ASN A 184 -7.98 -9.33 -8.02
CA ASN A 184 -9.09 -8.74 -8.76
C ASN A 184 -8.75 -7.33 -9.24
N GLY A 185 -8.18 -6.50 -8.36
CA GLY A 185 -7.74 -5.14 -8.71
C GLY A 185 -6.70 -5.13 -9.83
N PHE A 186 -5.77 -6.09 -9.83
CA PHE A 186 -4.86 -6.34 -10.94
C PHE A 186 -5.61 -6.66 -12.24
N ALA A 187 -6.54 -7.61 -12.20
CA ALA A 187 -7.28 -8.02 -13.39
C ALA A 187 -8.13 -6.88 -13.97
N TRP A 188 -8.80 -6.10 -13.11
CA TRP A 188 -9.52 -4.89 -13.50
C TRP A 188 -8.58 -3.87 -14.14
N ARG A 189 -7.42 -3.62 -13.53
CA ARG A 189 -6.48 -2.65 -14.10
C ARG A 189 -5.95 -3.10 -15.46
N MET A 190 -5.70 -4.40 -15.63
CA MET A 190 -5.28 -4.96 -16.92
C MET A 190 -6.36 -4.86 -18.00
N SER A 191 -7.64 -4.95 -17.64
CA SER A 191 -8.74 -4.72 -18.60
C SER A 191 -8.88 -3.25 -19.00
N GLU A 192 -8.65 -2.31 -18.07
CA GLU A 192 -8.61 -0.87 -18.36
C GLU A 192 -7.45 -0.50 -19.32
N LEU A 193 -6.29 -1.13 -19.11
CA LEU A 193 -5.10 -0.92 -19.94
C LEU A 193 -5.12 -1.73 -21.25
N GLU A 194 -6.03 -2.71 -21.37
CA GLU A 194 -6.06 -3.71 -22.44
C GLU A 194 -4.73 -4.46 -22.62
N LYS A 195 -4.08 -4.80 -21.49
CA LYS A 195 -2.76 -5.46 -21.47
C LYS A 195 -2.83 -6.74 -20.65
N ASN A 196 -2.07 -7.76 -21.07
CA ASN A 196 -1.89 -9.01 -20.31
C ASN A 196 -3.21 -9.70 -19.89
N LEU A 197 -4.21 -9.69 -20.77
CA LEU A 197 -5.57 -10.16 -20.47
C LEU A 197 -5.63 -11.65 -20.10
N ASP A 198 -4.76 -12.50 -20.66
CA ASP A 198 -4.67 -13.91 -20.25
C ASP A 198 -4.26 -14.04 -18.78
N HIS A 199 -3.29 -13.23 -18.34
CA HIS A 199 -2.83 -13.23 -16.96
C HIS A 199 -3.87 -12.61 -16.02
N ALA A 200 -4.54 -11.54 -16.47
CA ALA A 200 -5.68 -10.96 -15.77
C ALA A 200 -6.79 -12.00 -15.55
N LEU A 201 -7.11 -12.79 -16.57
CA LEU A 201 -8.11 -13.84 -16.50
C LEU A 201 -7.70 -14.96 -15.52
N GLU A 202 -6.44 -15.37 -15.51
CA GLU A 202 -5.91 -16.32 -14.52
C GLU A 202 -6.10 -15.79 -13.09
N LYS A 203 -5.71 -14.54 -12.83
CA LYS A 203 -5.75 -13.96 -11.48
C LYS A 203 -7.15 -13.70 -10.98
N VAL A 204 -8.08 -13.23 -11.82
CA VAL A 204 -9.47 -13.04 -11.40
C VAL A 204 -10.18 -14.37 -11.14
N ASN A 205 -9.89 -15.42 -11.91
CA ASN A 205 -10.43 -16.76 -11.62
C ASN A 205 -9.95 -17.25 -10.25
N TRP A 206 -8.66 -17.12 -9.95
CA TRP A 206 -8.13 -17.47 -8.64
C TRP A 206 -8.78 -16.63 -7.53
N ALA A 207 -8.97 -15.32 -7.75
CA ALA A 207 -9.63 -14.43 -6.79
C ALA A 207 -11.07 -14.87 -6.49
N ILE A 208 -11.85 -15.22 -7.50
CA ILE A 208 -13.23 -15.72 -7.36
C ILE A 208 -13.26 -17.02 -6.53
N GLU A 209 -12.33 -17.95 -6.78
CA GLU A 209 -12.25 -19.24 -6.07
C GLU A 209 -11.86 -19.09 -4.60
N ASN A 210 -11.12 -18.03 -4.25
CA ASN A 210 -10.57 -17.82 -2.91
C ASN A 210 -11.28 -16.70 -2.13
N GLU A 211 -12.37 -16.14 -2.68
CA GLU A 211 -13.19 -15.15 -1.99
C GLU A 211 -14.33 -15.81 -1.20
N ALA A 212 -14.42 -15.49 0.09
CA ALA A 212 -15.39 -16.04 1.01
C ALA A 212 -16.68 -15.20 1.06
N ASP A 213 -16.59 -13.89 0.85
CA ASP A 213 -17.73 -13.00 0.82
C ASP A 213 -18.44 -13.08 -0.54
N GLU A 214 -19.71 -13.46 -0.53
CA GLU A 214 -20.47 -13.64 -1.77
C GLU A 214 -20.65 -12.34 -2.56
N LYS A 215 -20.73 -11.18 -1.89
CA LYS A 215 -20.85 -9.91 -2.60
C LYS A 215 -19.55 -9.59 -3.34
N ASN A 216 -18.40 -9.71 -2.68
CA ASN A 216 -17.09 -9.52 -3.30
C ASN A 216 -16.88 -10.50 -4.46
N LYS A 217 -17.29 -11.76 -4.28
CA LYS A 217 -17.20 -12.78 -5.34
C LYS A 217 -17.91 -12.35 -6.62
N HIS A 218 -19.12 -11.81 -6.53
CA HIS A 218 -19.85 -11.32 -7.72
C HIS A 218 -19.24 -10.05 -8.32
N MET A 219 -18.64 -9.17 -7.50
CA MET A 219 -17.82 -8.07 -8.04
C MET A 219 -16.61 -8.59 -8.84
N TYR A 220 -16.02 -9.71 -8.42
CA TYR A 220 -14.89 -10.31 -9.14
C TYR A 220 -15.35 -11.04 -10.41
N ILE A 221 -16.55 -11.62 -10.40
CA ILE A 221 -17.19 -12.18 -11.61
C ILE A 221 -17.47 -11.08 -12.65
N ASP A 222 -17.89 -9.88 -12.24
CA ASP A 222 -18.00 -8.73 -13.17
C ASP A 222 -16.64 -8.36 -13.78
N THR A 223 -15.58 -8.33 -12.97
CA THR A 223 -14.22 -8.09 -13.48
C THR A 223 -13.80 -9.15 -14.49
N LYS A 224 -14.13 -10.43 -14.25
CA LYS A 224 -13.90 -11.52 -15.21
C LYS A 224 -14.67 -11.30 -16.51
N ALA A 225 -15.94 -10.86 -16.43
CA ALA A 225 -16.75 -10.55 -17.59
C ALA A 225 -16.09 -9.44 -18.44
N GLU A 226 -15.60 -8.37 -17.80
CA GLU A 226 -14.88 -7.28 -18.47
C GLU A 226 -13.62 -7.78 -19.19
N VAL A 227 -12.81 -8.61 -18.51
CA VAL A 227 -11.59 -9.19 -19.10
C VAL A 227 -11.93 -10.05 -20.32
N LEU A 228 -12.92 -10.94 -20.21
CA LEU A 228 -13.35 -11.80 -21.31
C LEU A 228 -13.85 -10.97 -22.51
N TRP A 229 -14.59 -9.90 -22.24
CA TRP A 229 -15.05 -8.98 -23.27
C TRP A 229 -13.87 -8.30 -24.00
N LYS A 230 -12.88 -7.79 -23.26
CA LYS A 230 -11.65 -7.22 -23.83
C LYS A 230 -10.84 -8.22 -24.65
N MET A 231 -10.92 -9.52 -24.33
CA MET A 231 -10.32 -10.60 -25.12
C MET A 231 -11.12 -10.97 -26.38
N GLY A 232 -12.29 -10.35 -26.60
CA GLY A 232 -13.21 -10.70 -27.70
C GLY A 232 -14.04 -11.97 -27.45
N ARG A 233 -14.03 -12.51 -26.22
CA ARG A 233 -14.78 -13.71 -25.81
C ARG A 233 -16.17 -13.30 -25.31
N VAL A 234 -16.95 -12.66 -26.19
CA VAL A 234 -18.15 -11.91 -25.81
C VAL A 234 -19.26 -12.79 -25.24
N GLU A 235 -19.46 -14.00 -25.79
CA GLU A 235 -20.47 -14.93 -25.27
C GLU A 235 -20.15 -15.37 -23.84
N GLU A 236 -18.87 -15.56 -23.53
CA GLU A 236 -18.43 -15.91 -22.18
C GLU A 236 -18.56 -14.72 -21.22
N ALA A 237 -18.26 -13.50 -21.68
CA ALA A 237 -18.47 -12.29 -20.90
C ALA A 237 -19.95 -12.10 -20.52
N ILE A 238 -20.86 -12.31 -21.47
CA ILE A 238 -22.32 -12.27 -21.23
C ILE A 238 -22.72 -13.33 -20.19
N ALA A 239 -22.23 -14.56 -20.33
CA ALA A 239 -22.54 -15.63 -19.39
C ALA A 239 -22.03 -15.34 -17.96
N GLU A 240 -20.92 -14.63 -17.80
CA GLU A 240 -20.43 -14.22 -16.48
C GLU A 240 -21.25 -13.07 -15.88
N ILE A 241 -21.57 -12.01 -16.65
CA ILE A 241 -22.34 -10.88 -16.11
C ILE A 241 -23.79 -11.26 -15.76
N GLU A 242 -24.38 -12.23 -16.45
CA GLU A 242 -25.72 -12.77 -16.11
C GLU A 242 -25.74 -13.43 -14.72
N LYS A 243 -24.61 -13.98 -14.24
CA LYS A 243 -24.49 -14.49 -12.87
C LYS A 243 -24.57 -13.34 -11.86
N CYS A 244 -23.94 -12.20 -12.15
CA CYS A 244 -24.01 -11.01 -11.31
C CYS A 244 -25.45 -10.46 -11.23
N ILE A 245 -26.15 -10.37 -12.37
CA ILE A 245 -27.55 -9.93 -12.42
C ILE A 245 -28.47 -10.90 -11.66
N SER A 246 -28.20 -12.20 -11.72
CA SER A 246 -28.97 -13.20 -10.97
C SER A 246 -28.78 -13.08 -9.46
N PHE A 247 -27.62 -12.59 -9.01
CA PHE A 247 -27.31 -12.35 -7.61
C PHE A 247 -27.90 -11.02 -7.10
N ASP A 248 -27.78 -9.95 -7.88
CA ASP A 248 -28.35 -8.63 -7.57
C ASP A 248 -29.04 -8.05 -8.82
N SER A 249 -30.34 -8.35 -8.95
CA SER A 249 -31.15 -7.91 -10.09
C SER A 249 -31.51 -6.43 -10.08
N GLU A 250 -31.30 -5.74 -8.95
CA GLU A 250 -31.57 -4.30 -8.83
C GLU A 250 -30.34 -3.44 -9.17
N ASP A 251 -29.16 -4.05 -9.28
CA ASP A 251 -27.94 -3.35 -9.66
C ASP A 251 -27.97 -2.97 -11.16
N LYS A 252 -28.16 -1.67 -11.40
CA LYS A 252 -28.19 -1.10 -12.74
C LYS A 252 -26.88 -1.26 -13.49
N TYR A 253 -25.75 -1.26 -12.78
CA TYR A 253 -24.43 -1.35 -13.41
C TYR A 253 -24.26 -2.68 -14.15
N TYR A 254 -24.71 -3.81 -13.58
CA TYR A 254 -24.63 -5.10 -14.28
C TYR A 254 -25.52 -5.16 -15.51
N GLY A 255 -26.70 -4.53 -15.46
CA GLY A 255 -27.56 -4.37 -16.65
C GLY A 255 -26.88 -3.55 -17.76
N GLU A 256 -26.23 -2.44 -17.40
CA GLU A 256 -25.47 -1.61 -18.34
C GLU A 256 -24.28 -2.36 -18.96
N GLN A 257 -23.57 -3.16 -18.15
CA GLN A 257 -22.48 -4.04 -18.63
C GLN A 257 -22.99 -5.09 -19.63
N LEU A 258 -24.13 -5.75 -19.33
CA LEU A 258 -24.74 -6.70 -20.26
C LEU A 258 -25.10 -6.04 -21.60
N GLU A 259 -25.75 -4.86 -21.57
CA GLU A 259 -26.06 -4.11 -22.78
C GLU A 259 -24.79 -3.74 -23.57
N LYS A 260 -23.73 -3.32 -22.87
CA LYS A 260 -22.43 -2.99 -23.48
C LYS A 260 -21.86 -4.19 -24.25
N PHE A 261 -21.85 -5.37 -23.63
CA PHE A 261 -21.33 -6.59 -24.25
C PHE A 261 -22.18 -7.02 -25.44
N GLN A 262 -23.50 -7.01 -25.33
CA GLN A 262 -24.42 -7.37 -26.42
C GLN A 262 -24.26 -6.44 -27.64
N LYS A 263 -24.10 -5.13 -27.43
CA LYS A 263 -23.86 -4.17 -28.51
C LYS A 263 -22.56 -4.44 -29.26
N SER A 264 -21.54 -5.00 -28.60
CA SER A 264 -20.26 -5.31 -29.23
C SER A 264 -20.30 -6.49 -30.21
N GLN A 265 -21.31 -7.37 -30.13
CA GLN A 265 -21.50 -8.48 -31.09
C GLN A 265 -22.03 -8.01 -32.45
N ASN A 266 -22.66 -6.83 -32.52
CA ASN A 266 -23.26 -6.27 -33.73
C ASN A 266 -22.82 -4.81 -33.93
N PRO A 267 -21.56 -4.56 -34.32
CA PRO A 267 -21.13 -3.20 -34.64
C PRO A 267 -21.93 -2.67 -35.83
N ALA A 268 -22.63 -1.54 -35.61
CA ALA A 268 -23.42 -0.85 -36.63
C ALA A 268 -22.56 -0.34 -37.80
#